data_AF-A0A9D4DH35-F1
#
_entry.id   AF-A0A9D4DH35-F1
#
_cell.length_a   1.000
_cell.length_b   1.000
_cell.length_c   1.000
_cell.angle_alpha   90.00
_cell.angle_beta   90.00
_cell.angle_gamma   90.00
#
_symmetry.space_group_name_H-M   'P 1'
#
loop_
_entity.id
_entity.type
_entity.pdbx_description
1 polymer ?
#
loop_
_entity_poly.entity_id
_entity_poly.type
_entity_poly.pdbx_seq_one_letter_code
_entity_poly.pdbx_strand_id
1 'polypeptide(L)'
;MHPGVHVWPHTGPTNCRIRAHLGLKVPQGPRIRVGNETRTWKEGKFIIFDDSFEHEVWHDGIDFRLVLIVDFWHPEIPEHERRSLSPI
;
A
#
# COMPACT_ATOMS: atom_id res chain seq x y z
N MET A 1 4.54 -11.24 -3.65
CA MET A 1 3.52 -11.29 -4.73
C MET A 1 4.20 -11.88 -5.95
N HIS A 2 3.65 -12.95 -6.52
CA HIS A 2 4.20 -13.64 -7.68
C HIS A 2 3.68 -13.04 -9.01
N PRO A 3 4.33 -13.35 -10.14
CA PRO A 3 3.81 -13.12 -11.49
C PRO A 3 2.36 -13.55 -11.70
N GLY A 4 1.62 -12.81 -12.52
CA GLY A 4 0.23 -13.08 -12.90
C GLY A 4 -0.82 -12.71 -11.84
N VAL A 5 -0.39 -12.20 -10.69
CA VAL A 5 -1.32 -11.76 -9.64
C VAL A 5 -1.94 -10.41 -10.00
N HIS A 6 -3.26 -10.37 -9.96
CA HIS A 6 -4.08 -9.17 -10.00
C HIS A 6 -4.93 -9.10 -8.73
N VAL A 7 -4.75 -8.04 -7.96
CA VAL A 7 -5.60 -7.72 -6.82
C VAL A 7 -6.62 -6.70 -7.30
N TRP A 8 -7.89 -7.08 -7.27
CA TRP A 8 -9.02 -6.26 -7.70
C TRP A 8 -9.05 -4.89 -7.00
N PRO A 9 -9.71 -3.89 -7.60
CA PRO A 9 -9.98 -2.63 -6.94
C PRO A 9 -10.68 -2.85 -5.60
N HIS A 10 -10.10 -2.31 -4.52
CA HIS A 10 -10.65 -2.41 -3.18
C HIS A 10 -10.23 -1.21 -2.33
N THR A 11 -10.85 -1.06 -1.18
CA THR A 11 -10.52 -0.05 -0.18
C THR A 11 -10.12 -0.71 1.13
N GLY A 12 -9.25 -0.05 1.88
CA GLY A 12 -9.03 -0.33 3.29
C GLY A 12 -10.29 -0.04 4.10
N PRO A 13 -10.39 -0.61 5.32
CA PRO A 13 -11.60 -0.49 6.15
C PRO A 13 -11.68 0.84 6.90
N THR A 14 -10.65 1.69 6.83
CA THR A 14 -10.56 2.92 7.61
C THR A 14 -9.64 3.94 6.96
N ASN A 15 -9.97 5.22 7.11
CA ASN A 15 -9.10 6.35 6.81
C ASN A 15 -8.18 6.73 7.99
N CYS A 16 -8.24 5.98 9.10
CA CYS A 16 -7.43 6.28 10.28
C CYS A 16 -5.97 5.83 10.16
N ARG A 17 -5.59 5.17 9.05
CA ARG A 17 -4.22 4.73 8.80
C ARG A 17 -3.68 5.28 7.48
N ILE A 18 -2.37 5.46 7.45
CA ILE A 18 -1.59 5.63 6.23
C ILE A 18 -0.70 4.42 6.06
N ARG A 19 -0.68 3.88 4.84
CA ARG A 19 0.08 2.68 4.50
C ARG A 19 1.35 3.06 3.73
N ALA A 20 2.47 2.49 4.16
CA ALA A 20 3.73 2.59 3.45
C ALA A 20 4.23 1.23 2.99
N HIS A 21 4.66 1.18 1.73
CA HIS A 21 5.30 0.02 1.12
C HIS A 21 6.77 0.32 0.85
N LEU A 22 7.68 -0.34 1.57
CA LEU A 22 9.11 -0.34 1.25
C LEU A 22 9.42 -1.45 0.24
N GLY A 23 10.00 -1.10 -0.91
CA GLY A 23 10.49 -2.09 -1.86
C GLY A 23 11.69 -2.86 -1.31
N LEU A 24 11.57 -4.19 -1.17
CA LEU A 24 12.67 -5.07 -0.74
C LEU A 24 13.29 -5.83 -1.92
N LYS A 25 12.45 -6.41 -2.78
CA LYS A 25 12.84 -6.97 -4.08
C LYS A 25 11.79 -6.56 -5.09
N VAL A 26 12.18 -5.83 -6.13
CA VAL A 26 11.23 -5.24 -7.08
C VAL A 26 11.67 -5.50 -8.52
N PRO A 27 11.18 -6.58 -9.17
CA PRO A 27 11.39 -6.80 -10.59
C PRO A 27 10.57 -5.78 -11.42
N GLN A 28 10.81 -5.75 -12.72
CA GLN A 28 9.96 -4.99 -13.65
C GLN A 28 8.56 -5.63 -13.74
N GLY A 29 7.51 -4.81 -13.84
CA GLY A 29 6.13 -5.24 -14.06
C GLY A 29 5.12 -4.88 -12.96
N PRO A 30 5.45 -5.02 -11.65
CA PRO A 30 4.52 -4.68 -10.59
C PRO A 30 4.16 -3.19 -10.57
N ARG A 31 2.87 -2.88 -10.53
CA ARG A 31 2.34 -1.52 -10.39
C ARG A 31 1.19 -1.48 -9.40
N ILE A 32 0.99 -0.32 -8.79
CA ILE A 32 -0.16 0.00 -7.94
C ILE A 32 -0.83 1.25 -8.47
N ARG A 33 -2.16 1.21 -8.55
CA ARG A 33 -3.00 2.38 -8.75
C ARG A 33 -3.65 2.73 -7.41
N VAL A 34 -3.64 4.02 -7.04
CA VAL A 34 -4.37 4.56 -5.88
C VAL A 34 -5.15 5.77 -6.37
N GLY A 35 -6.47 5.72 -6.31
CA GLY A 35 -7.33 6.67 -6.99
C GLY A 35 -7.00 6.74 -8.49
N ASN A 36 -6.54 7.91 -8.93
CA ASN A 36 -6.20 8.20 -10.33
C ASN A 36 -4.70 8.11 -10.65
N GLU A 37 -3.85 7.84 -9.66
CA GLU A 37 -2.40 7.79 -9.85
C GLU A 37 -1.88 6.35 -9.87
N THR A 38 -1.07 6.02 -10.88
CA THR A 38 -0.38 4.72 -10.96
C THR A 38 1.11 4.90 -10.72
N ARG A 39 1.68 4.10 -9.84
CA ARG A 39 3.11 4.11 -9.49
C ARG A 39 3.71 2.71 -9.47
N THR A 40 5.03 2.65 -9.50
CA THR A 40 5.81 1.42 -9.38
C THR A 40 6.76 1.53 -8.18
N TRP A 41 7.03 0.40 -7.54
CA TRP A 41 7.99 0.33 -6.43
C TRP A 41 9.43 0.48 -6.92
N LYS A 42 10.31 0.89 -6.02
CA LYS A 42 11.76 0.84 -6.20
C LYS A 42 12.39 0.26 -4.94
N GLU A 43 13.42 -0.57 -5.09
CA GLU A 43 14.13 -1.14 -3.95
C GLU A 43 14.72 -0.03 -3.06
N GLY A 44 14.58 -0.18 -1.74
CA GLY A 44 15.02 0.79 -0.76
C GLY A 44 14.22 2.10 -0.73
N LYS A 45 13.08 2.19 -1.45
CA LYS A 45 12.21 3.37 -1.47
C LYS A 45 10.81 3.03 -0.98
N PHE A 46 10.21 4.00 -0.30
CA PHE A 46 8.82 3.95 0.12
C PHE A 46 7.89 4.50 -0.97
N ILE A 47 6.76 3.82 -1.16
CA ILE A 47 5.52 4.46 -1.61
C ILE A 47 4.65 4.60 -0.37
N ILE A 48 4.13 5.80 -0.12
CA ILE A 48 3.24 6.09 1.00
C ILE A 48 1.92 6.55 0.41
N PHE A 49 0.82 5.93 0.82
CA PHE A 49 -0.51 6.23 0.30
C PHE A 49 -1.57 5.96 1.37
N ASP A 50 -2.71 6.61 1.22
CA ASP A 50 -3.91 6.30 2.00
C ASP A 50 -4.64 5.14 1.33
N ASP A 51 -4.69 3.98 1.98
CA ASP A 51 -5.33 2.79 1.43
C ASP A 51 -6.86 2.79 1.59
N SER A 52 -7.45 3.80 2.26
CA SER A 52 -8.90 3.99 2.26
C SER A 52 -9.45 4.43 0.90
N PHE A 53 -8.61 5.02 0.05
CA PHE A 53 -8.94 5.23 -1.36
C PHE A 53 -8.91 3.91 -2.12
N GLU A 54 -9.73 3.82 -3.17
CA GLU A 54 -9.70 2.65 -4.05
C GLU A 54 -8.29 2.46 -4.60
N HIS A 55 -7.77 1.25 -4.44
CA HIS A 55 -6.48 0.87 -4.96
C HIS A 55 -6.49 -0.53 -5.56
N GLU A 56 -5.59 -0.73 -6.52
CA GLU A 56 -5.54 -1.92 -7.36
C GLU A 56 -4.08 -2.25 -7.66
N VAL A 57 -3.75 -3.55 -7.72
CA VAL A 57 -2.36 -4.01 -7.88
C VAL A 57 -2.27 -5.07 -8.97
N TRP A 58 -1.27 -4.94 -9.83
CA TRP A 58 -0.96 -5.93 -10.87
C TRP A 58 0.50 -6.36 -10.78
N HIS A 59 0.77 -7.58 -11.22
CA HIS A 59 2.11 -8.13 -11.36
C HIS A 59 2.27 -8.87 -12.69
N ASP A 60 2.54 -8.13 -13.76
CA ASP A 60 2.73 -8.71 -15.11
C ASP A 60 4.21 -9.06 -15.42
N GLY A 61 5.08 -9.02 -14.40
CA GLY A 61 6.50 -9.41 -14.49
C GLY A 61 6.75 -10.91 -14.39
N ILE A 62 8.03 -11.33 -14.38
CA ILE A 62 8.46 -12.75 -14.44
C ILE A 62 9.06 -13.31 -13.15
N ASP A 63 9.42 -12.47 -12.18
CA ASP A 63 9.99 -12.85 -10.87
C ASP A 63 9.11 -12.27 -9.76
N PHE A 64 9.26 -12.70 -8.51
CA PHE A 64 8.42 -12.23 -7.41
C PHE A 64 8.78 -10.80 -6.96
N ARG A 65 7.75 -10.03 -6.58
CA ARG A 65 7.88 -8.78 -5.82
C ARG A 65 7.76 -9.03 -4.32
N LEU A 66 8.70 -8.50 -3.55
CA LEU A 66 8.66 -8.45 -2.09
C LEU A 66 8.67 -6.99 -1.60
N VAL A 67 7.75 -6.67 -0.71
CA VAL A 67 7.64 -5.36 -0.04
C VAL A 67 7.44 -5.56 1.45
N LEU A 68 7.95 -4.63 2.27
CA LEU A 68 7.54 -4.50 3.67
C LEU A 68 6.39 -3.49 3.74
N ILE A 69 5.27 -3.90 4.33
CA ILE A 69 4.13 -3.04 4.59
C ILE A 69 4.21 -2.54 6.02
N VAL A 70 4.09 -1.23 6.21
CA VAL A 70 4.05 -0.58 7.51
C VAL A 70 2.87 0.37 7.53
N ASP A 71 1.96 0.16 8.48
CA ASP A 71 0.80 1.03 8.70
C ASP A 71 1.10 1.98 9.86
N PHE A 72 0.76 3.26 9.70
CA PHE A 72 0.88 4.29 10.72
C PHE A 72 -0.47 4.98 10.92
N TRP A 73 -0.69 5.61 12.07
CA TRP A 73 -1.82 6.50 12.26
C TRP A 73 -1.82 7.62 11.22
N HIS A 74 -3.00 8.00 10.72
CA HIS A 74 -3.14 9.23 9.94
C HIS A 74 -2.56 10.40 10.75
N PRO A 75 -1.67 11.23 10.16
CA PRO A 75 -0.87 12.18 10.92
C PRO A 75 -1.72 13.21 11.68
N GLU A 76 -2.92 13.50 11.17
CA GLU A 76 -3.87 14.44 11.77
C GLU A 76 -4.68 13.87 12.93
N ILE A 77 -4.63 12.57 13.21
CA ILE A 77 -5.32 11.99 14.38
C ILE A 77 -4.53 12.37 15.64
N PRO A 78 -5.11 13.09 16.60
CA PRO A 78 -4.47 13.44 17.85
C PRO A 78 -4.16 12.20 18.71
N GLU A 79 -3.11 12.28 19.54
CA GLU A 79 -2.67 11.14 20.33
C GLU A 79 -3.75 10.57 21.26
N HIS A 80 -4.59 11.43 21.87
CA HIS A 80 -5.66 10.97 22.74
C HIS A 80 -6.71 10.14 21.99
N GLU A 81 -7.00 10.50 20.73
CA GLU A 81 -7.94 9.79 19.88
C GLU A 81 -7.36 8.43 19.43
N ARG A 82 -6.07 8.38 19.09
CA ARG A 82 -5.37 7.10 18.78
C ARG A 82 -5.50 6.06 19.89
N ARG A 83 -5.62 6.50 21.15
CA ARG A 83 -5.75 5.62 22.33
C ARG A 83 -7.20 5.21 22.60
N SER A 84 -8.18 5.91 22.06
CA SER A 84 -9.61 5.63 22.27
C SER A 84 -10.29 4.92 21.11
N LEU A 85 -9.74 5.01 19.90
CA LEU A 85 -10.26 4.31 18.72
C LEU A 85 -10.21 2.79 18.93
N SER A 86 -11.30 2.12 18.56
CA SER A 86 -11.36 0.65 18.62
C SER A 86 -10.50 0.03 17.51
N PRO A 87 -9.87 -1.14 17.75
CA PRO A 87 -9.23 -1.90 16.68
C PRO A 87 -10.23 -2.27 15.58
N ILE A 88 -9.73 -2.35 14.35
CA ILE A 88 -10.47 -2.75 13.14
C ILE A 88 -9.82 -4.00 12.58
#